data_AF-A0A921Z5C1-F1
#
_entry.id   AF-A0A921Z5C1-F1
#
_cell.length_a   1.000
_cell.length_b   1.000
_cell.length_c   1.000
_cell.angle_alpha   90.00
_cell.angle_beta   90.00
_cell.angle_gamma   90.00
#
_symmetry.space_group_name_H-M   'P 1'
#
loop_
_entity.id
_entity.type
_entity.pdbx_description
1 polymer ?
#
loop_
_entity_poly.entity_id
_entity_poly.type
_entity_poly.pdbx_seq_one_letter_code
_entity_poly.pdbx_strand_id
1 'polypeptide(L)'
;MQKRALIFPPTSLYGTFLAIAVPIDIPDKNVFVSYNFESNYSVLTNITEIDEVIFPNLPMISSRQTRSITRELAYTVLETRFKEHGMNGRECMLRNICEAAETPLHHNGLLGHIMHVVFTPSASREEGLDDDYYEAEADGQKGDCDKYLDDCPFSLFDIITRLVEIRH
;
A
#
# COMPACT_ATOMS: atom_id res chain seq x y z
N MET A 1 -16.66 3.74 29.89
CA MET A 1 -15.63 3.91 28.85
C MET A 1 -16.20 4.78 27.74
N GLN A 2 -15.59 5.94 27.45
CA GLN A 2 -16.04 6.84 26.38
C GLN A 2 -15.40 6.38 25.06
N LYS A 3 -16.22 5.98 24.09
CA LYS A 3 -15.76 5.56 22.76
C LYS A 3 -15.26 6.80 22.03
N ARG A 4 -13.98 6.84 21.70
CA ARG A 4 -13.39 7.88 20.85
C ARG A 4 -13.53 7.41 19.40
N ALA A 5 -14.28 8.14 18.60
CA ALA A 5 -14.37 7.96 17.17
C ALA A 5 -13.79 9.21 16.50
N LEU A 6 -12.99 9.03 15.44
CA LEU A 6 -12.47 10.13 14.64
C LEU A 6 -13.57 10.55 13.66
N ILE A 7 -14.52 11.36 14.13
CA ILE A 7 -15.56 11.98 13.29
C ILE A 7 -15.31 13.48 13.27
N PHE A 8 -15.33 14.06 12.07
CA PHE A 8 -15.07 15.48 11.90
C PHE A 8 -16.33 16.29 12.25
N PRO A 9 -16.17 17.51 12.81
CA PRO A 9 -17.29 18.41 13.05
C PRO A 9 -18.11 18.68 11.79
N PRO A 10 -19.45 18.77 11.88
CA PRO A 10 -20.27 19.20 10.75
C PRO A 10 -19.76 20.56 10.28
N THR A 11 -19.50 20.70 8.96
CA THR A 11 -18.81 21.81 8.24
C THR A 11 -17.31 21.69 7.99
N SER A 12 -16.66 20.62 8.46
CA SER A 12 -15.26 20.40 8.12
C SER A 12 -15.10 20.02 6.64
N LEU A 13 -14.04 20.51 6.00
CA LEU A 13 -13.67 20.17 4.63
C LEU A 13 -12.31 19.49 4.63
N TYR A 14 -12.18 18.43 3.85
CA TYR A 14 -10.91 17.77 3.59
C TYR A 14 -10.38 18.24 2.24
N GLY A 15 -9.29 19.01 2.27
CA GLY A 15 -8.60 19.49 1.09
C GLY A 15 -7.42 18.59 0.74
N THR A 16 -7.30 18.23 -0.54
CA THR A 16 -6.12 17.58 -1.12
C THR A 16 -5.49 18.50 -2.16
N PHE A 17 -4.16 18.61 -2.12
CA PHE A 17 -3.40 19.42 -3.06
C PHE A 17 -2.28 18.56 -3.66
N LEU A 18 -2.29 18.40 -4.98
CA LEU A 18 -1.28 17.67 -5.74
C LEU A 18 -0.60 18.64 -6.69
N ALA A 19 0.72 18.78 -6.56
CA ALA A 19 1.54 19.60 -7.46
C ALA A 19 2.55 18.71 -8.19
N ILE A 20 2.48 18.69 -9.52
CA ILE A 20 3.41 17.99 -10.40
C ILE A 20 4.27 19.04 -11.10
N ALA A 21 5.57 19.07 -10.81
CA ALA A 21 6.52 19.98 -11.45
C ALA A 21 7.46 19.20 -12.39
N VAL A 22 7.35 19.46 -13.69
CA VAL A 22 8.17 18.84 -14.73
C VAL A 22 9.19 19.87 -15.24
N PRO A 23 10.51 19.60 -15.13
CA PRO A 23 11.53 20.48 -15.70
C PRO A 23 11.47 20.41 -17.24
N ILE A 24 11.63 21.56 -17.90
CA ILE A 24 11.79 21.63 -19.36
C ILE A 24 13.25 21.97 -19.65
N ASP A 25 13.88 21.13 -20.46
CA ASP A 25 15.26 21.33 -20.88
C ASP A 25 15.34 22.41 -21.96
N ILE A 26 15.86 23.59 -21.59
CA ILE A 26 16.06 24.74 -22.48
C ILE A 26 17.49 25.24 -22.27
N PRO A 27 18.27 25.48 -23.34
CA PRO A 27 19.60 26.04 -23.22
C PRO A 27 19.59 27.36 -22.45
N ASP A 28 20.51 27.49 -21.49
CA ASP A 28 20.75 28.68 -20.66
C ASP A 28 19.57 29.16 -19.80
N LYS A 29 18.53 28.33 -19.60
CA LYS A 29 17.37 28.68 -18.77
C LYS A 29 16.85 27.49 -17.96
N ASN A 30 16.65 27.71 -16.67
CA ASN A 30 15.97 26.76 -15.80
C ASN A 30 14.47 27.09 -15.75
N VAL A 31 13.67 26.34 -16.50
CA VAL A 31 12.21 26.49 -16.54
C VAL A 31 11.56 25.19 -16.12
N PHE A 32 10.54 25.28 -15.28
CA PHE A 32 9.70 24.14 -14.91
C PHE A 32 8.24 24.48 -15.20
N VAL A 33 7.48 23.48 -15.64
CA VAL A 33 6.03 23.55 -15.76
C VAL A 33 5.44 22.85 -14.56
N SER A 34 4.56 23.56 -13.84
CA SER A 34 3.82 22.99 -12.71
C SER A 34 2.34 22.85 -13.02
N TYR A 35 1.81 21.65 -12.79
CA TYR A 35 0.38 21.37 -12.76
C TYR A 35 -0.03 21.25 -11.31
N ASN A 36 -0.92 22.14 -10.86
CA ASN A 36 -1.42 22.14 -9.49
C ASN A 36 -2.89 21.77 -9.51
N PHE A 37 -3.23 20.71 -8.79
CA PHE A 37 -4.58 20.19 -8.65
C PHE A 37 -5.01 20.37 -7.19
N GLU A 38 -6.11 21.10 -7.00
CA GLU A 38 -6.74 21.26 -5.69
C GLU A 38 -8.11 20.59 -5.72
N SER A 39 -8.41 19.80 -4.69
CA SER A 39 -9.71 19.20 -4.52
C SER A 39 -10.17 19.29 -3.07
N ASN A 40 -11.39 19.82 -2.88
CA ASN A 40 -12.00 20.04 -1.58
C ASN A 40 -13.23 19.15 -1.45
N TYR A 41 -13.18 18.18 -0.53
CA TYR A 41 -14.26 17.22 -0.30
C TYR A 41 -14.95 17.48 1.04
N SER A 42 -16.27 17.35 1.07
CA SER A 42 -17.00 17.25 2.33
C SER A 42 -16.57 15.99 3.07
N VAL A 43 -16.25 16.12 4.35
CA VAL A 43 -15.89 14.96 5.16
C VAL A 43 -17.12 14.15 5.57
N LEU A 44 -16.89 12.87 5.84
CA LEU A 44 -17.89 11.99 6.40
C LEU A 44 -18.21 12.43 7.83
N THR A 45 -19.48 12.75 8.07
CA THR A 45 -19.97 13.13 9.41
C THR A 45 -20.54 11.93 10.16
N ASN A 46 -20.69 10.79 9.47
CA ASN A 46 -21.32 9.59 10.02
C ASN A 46 -20.47 8.32 9.78
N ILE A 47 -20.52 7.40 10.75
CA ILE A 47 -19.71 6.16 10.75
C ILE A 47 -20.18 5.17 9.69
N THR A 48 -21.47 5.20 9.35
CA THR A 48 -22.08 4.31 8.36
C THR A 48 -21.64 4.62 6.93
N GLU A 49 -21.30 5.88 6.63
CA GLU A 49 -20.84 6.31 5.29
C GLU A 49 -19.42 5.81 4.98
N ILE A 50 -18.64 5.48 6.01
CA ILE A 50 -17.25 5.00 5.87
C ILE A 50 -17.21 3.60 5.23
N ASP A 51 -18.16 2.74 5.57
CA ASP A 51 -18.17 1.35 5.11
C ASP A 51 -18.47 1.23 3.60
N GLU A 52 -19.28 2.15 3.06
CA GLU A 52 -19.71 2.12 1.66
C GLU A 52 -18.64 2.65 0.69
N VAL A 53 -17.86 3.65 1.10
CA VAL A 53 -16.88 4.33 0.23
C VAL A 53 -15.51 3.65 0.25
N ILE A 54 -15.06 3.17 1.42
CA ILE A 54 -13.69 2.64 1.56
C ILE A 54 -13.61 1.15 1.22
N PHE A 55 -14.67 0.38 1.49
CA PHE A 55 -14.65 -1.08 1.37
C PHE A 55 -15.91 -1.64 0.68
N PRO A 56 -16.18 -1.25 -0.58
CA PRO A 56 -17.32 -1.81 -1.30
C PRO A 56 -17.15 -3.33 -1.44
N ASN A 57 -18.13 -4.08 -0.94
CA ASN A 57 -18.25 -5.56 -1.00
C ASN A 57 -17.49 -6.39 0.06
N LEU A 58 -16.97 -5.81 1.14
CA LEU A 58 -16.49 -6.62 2.26
C LEU A 58 -17.68 -7.15 3.10
N PRO A 59 -17.76 -8.47 3.38
CA PRO A 59 -18.82 -9.02 4.20
C PRO A 59 -18.79 -8.38 5.59
N MET A 60 -19.90 -7.77 5.97
CA MET A 60 -20.13 -7.14 7.26
C MET A 60 -20.03 -8.20 8.38
N ILE A 61 -18.84 -8.41 8.93
CA ILE A 61 -18.70 -9.14 10.20
C ILE A 61 -19.20 -8.18 11.28
N SER A 62 -20.48 -8.31 11.61
CA SER A 62 -21.11 -7.72 12.79
C SER A 62 -20.45 -8.26 14.06
N SER A 63 -19.30 -7.73 14.41
CA SER A 63 -18.77 -7.80 15.77
C SER A 63 -17.88 -6.59 16.01
N ARG A 64 -18.23 -5.82 17.04
CA ARG A 64 -17.46 -4.67 17.53
C ARG A 64 -16.15 -5.14 18.20
N GLN A 65 -15.24 -5.71 17.44
CA GLN A 65 -13.83 -5.77 17.79
C GLN A 65 -13.15 -4.72 16.90
N THR A 66 -12.62 -3.69 17.56
CA THR A 66 -11.61 -2.76 17.05
C THR A 66 -11.37 -2.81 15.53
N ARG A 67 -11.79 -1.79 14.77
CA ARG A 67 -11.37 -1.59 13.37
C ARG A 67 -9.85 -1.32 13.31
N SER A 68 -9.02 -2.28 13.69
CA SER A 68 -7.64 -2.37 13.29
C SER A 68 -7.64 -2.92 11.88
N ILE A 69 -6.93 -2.25 10.98
CA ILE A 69 -6.59 -2.83 9.68
C ILE A 69 -5.74 -4.06 10.01
N THR A 70 -6.32 -5.26 9.89
CA THR A 70 -5.59 -6.51 10.04
C THR A 70 -4.81 -6.79 8.76
N ARG A 71 -3.78 -7.61 8.87
CA ARG A 71 -2.99 -7.97 7.71
C ARG A 71 -3.78 -8.87 6.77
N GLU A 72 -4.62 -9.74 7.33
CA GLU A 72 -5.58 -10.54 6.55
C GLU A 72 -6.49 -9.67 5.67
N LEU A 73 -7.00 -8.55 6.22
CA LEU A 73 -7.80 -7.60 5.46
C LEU A 73 -6.97 -6.91 4.38
N ALA A 74 -5.76 -6.46 4.71
CA ALA A 74 -4.86 -5.83 3.75
C ALA A 74 -4.54 -6.76 2.58
N TYR A 75 -4.26 -8.04 2.85
CA TYR A 75 -3.91 -9.03 1.83
C TYR A 75 -5.12 -9.36 0.95
N THR A 76 -6.30 -9.52 1.55
CA THR A 76 -7.55 -9.71 0.81
C THR A 76 -7.81 -8.56 -0.17
N VAL A 77 -7.60 -7.31 0.27
CA VAL A 77 -7.78 -6.13 -0.59
C VAL A 77 -6.73 -6.10 -1.70
N LEU A 78 -5.45 -6.32 -1.39
CA LEU A 78 -4.36 -6.30 -2.37
C LEU A 78 -4.52 -7.40 -3.42
N GLU A 79 -4.79 -8.64 -3.01
CA GLU A 79 -5.08 -9.74 -3.93
C GLU A 79 -6.24 -9.42 -4.86
N THR A 80 -7.32 -8.85 -4.31
CA THR A 80 -8.50 -8.48 -5.11
C THR A 80 -8.15 -7.43 -6.13
N ARG A 81 -7.37 -6.40 -5.75
CA ARG A 81 -6.89 -5.37 -6.69
C ARG A 81 -6.00 -5.94 -7.77
N PHE A 82 -5.10 -6.87 -7.43
CA PHE A 82 -4.29 -7.55 -8.42
C PHE A 82 -5.15 -8.35 -9.41
N LYS A 83 -6.16 -9.08 -8.92
CA LYS A 83 -7.12 -9.82 -9.76
C LYS A 83 -7.91 -8.90 -10.68
N GLU A 84 -8.38 -7.75 -10.19
CA GLU A 84 -9.10 -6.74 -10.99
C GLU A 84 -8.24 -6.17 -12.12
N HIS A 85 -6.91 -6.11 -11.93
CA HIS A 85 -5.96 -5.70 -12.96
C HIS A 85 -5.50 -6.85 -13.87
N GLY A 86 -6.14 -8.02 -13.80
CA GLY A 86 -5.86 -9.17 -14.65
C GLY A 86 -4.66 -10.00 -14.22
N MET A 87 -4.20 -9.87 -12.98
CA MET A 87 -3.05 -10.60 -12.44
C MET A 87 -3.49 -11.75 -11.51
N ASN A 88 -2.58 -12.69 -11.26
CA ASN A 88 -2.82 -13.75 -10.26
C ASN A 88 -2.62 -13.17 -8.86
N GLY A 89 -3.73 -12.77 -8.22
CA GLY A 89 -3.65 -11.93 -7.02
C GLY A 89 -2.85 -12.54 -5.86
N ARG A 90 -3.00 -13.84 -5.61
CA ARG A 90 -2.25 -14.53 -4.54
C ARG A 90 -0.77 -14.60 -4.86
N GLU A 91 -0.42 -15.04 -6.07
CA GLU A 91 0.98 -15.16 -6.50
C GLU A 91 1.69 -13.81 -6.55
N CYS A 92 1.00 -12.76 -7.01
CA CYS A 92 1.53 -11.40 -6.96
C CYS A 92 1.72 -10.92 -5.52
N MET A 93 0.83 -11.27 -4.61
CA MET A 93 1.01 -10.92 -3.20
C MET A 93 2.27 -11.58 -2.61
N LEU A 94 2.49 -12.87 -2.92
CA LEU A 94 3.68 -13.61 -2.51
C LEU A 94 4.97 -13.02 -3.09
N ARG A 95 4.98 -12.71 -4.40
CA ARG A 95 6.12 -12.04 -5.06
C ARG A 95 6.48 -10.73 -4.35
N ASN A 96 5.49 -9.89 -4.07
CA ASN A 96 5.72 -8.59 -3.43
C ASN A 96 6.24 -8.75 -1.99
N ILE A 97 5.81 -9.76 -1.23
CA ILE A 97 6.37 -10.05 0.09
C ILE A 97 7.84 -10.48 -0.03
N CYS A 98 8.14 -11.37 -0.97
CA CYS A 98 9.50 -11.85 -1.20
C CYS A 98 10.44 -10.69 -1.55
N GLU A 99 10.12 -9.89 -2.56
CA GLU A 99 10.95 -8.77 -3.00
C GLU A 99 11.13 -7.70 -1.91
N ALA A 100 10.09 -7.45 -1.11
CA ALA A 100 10.16 -6.53 0.02
C ALA A 100 11.12 -7.00 1.12
N ALA A 101 11.22 -8.32 1.32
CA ALA A 101 12.12 -8.94 2.29
C ALA A 101 13.56 -9.04 1.75
N GLU A 102 13.73 -9.27 0.45
CA GLU A 102 15.03 -9.27 -0.23
C GLU A 102 15.66 -7.87 -0.28
N THR A 103 14.84 -6.85 -0.59
CA THR A 103 15.28 -5.45 -0.68
C THR A 103 14.45 -4.53 0.21
N PRO A 104 14.69 -4.52 1.53
CA PRO A 104 13.90 -3.72 2.45
C PRO A 104 13.98 -2.22 2.13
N LEU A 105 12.83 -1.55 2.12
CA LEU A 105 12.72 -0.10 1.92
C LEU A 105 13.17 0.66 3.17
N HIS A 106 14.46 0.61 3.50
CA HIS A 106 15.03 1.48 4.52
C HIS A 106 15.15 2.89 3.93
N HIS A 107 14.53 3.89 4.58
CA HIS A 107 14.64 5.33 4.30
C HIS A 107 13.63 5.99 3.32
N ASN A 108 12.45 5.42 3.08
CA ASN A 108 11.38 6.05 2.26
C ASN A 108 10.31 6.84 3.06
N GLY A 109 10.64 7.31 4.27
CA GLY A 109 9.69 8.04 5.12
C GLY A 109 8.46 7.22 5.52
N LEU A 110 7.30 7.87 5.67
CA LEU A 110 6.06 7.20 6.11
C LEU A 110 5.63 6.05 5.17
N LEU A 111 5.77 6.24 3.85
CA LEU A 111 5.40 5.22 2.88
C LEU A 111 6.25 3.95 3.03
N GLY A 112 7.57 4.11 3.23
CA GLY A 112 8.45 2.97 3.49
C GLY A 112 8.04 2.17 4.72
N HIS A 113 7.64 2.85 5.80
CA HIS A 113 7.14 2.18 7.00
C HIS A 113 5.80 1.46 6.77
N ILE A 114 4.88 2.04 6.01
CA ILE A 114 3.62 1.37 5.65
C ILE A 114 3.90 0.10 4.85
N MET A 115 4.75 0.19 3.82
CA MET A 115 5.13 -0.96 2.99
C MET A 115 5.81 -2.04 3.82
N HIS A 116 6.73 -1.67 4.71
CA HIS A 116 7.38 -2.62 5.61
C HIS A 116 6.35 -3.36 6.50
N VAL A 117 5.39 -2.65 7.10
CA VAL A 117 4.36 -3.29 7.94
C VAL A 117 3.45 -4.22 7.14
N VAL A 118 3.09 -3.85 5.91
CA VAL A 118 2.22 -4.67 5.06
C VAL A 118 2.94 -5.91 4.55
N PHE A 119 4.15 -5.76 4.02
CA PHE A 119 4.87 -6.83 3.31
C PHE A 119 5.87 -7.61 4.18
N THR A 120 5.86 -7.40 5.51
CA THR A 120 6.68 -8.18 6.46
C THR A 120 5.78 -8.96 7.42
N PRO A 121 5.34 -10.18 7.05
CA PRO A 121 4.50 -11.04 7.87
C PRO A 121 5.05 -11.29 9.30
N SER A 122 6.36 -11.29 9.50
CA SER A 122 6.96 -11.47 10.82
C SER A 122 6.93 -10.21 11.70
N ALA A 123 6.66 -9.02 11.15
CA ALA A 123 6.79 -7.75 11.87
C ALA A 123 5.64 -7.43 12.85
N SER A 124 4.58 -8.24 12.88
CA SER A 124 3.41 -8.03 13.74
C SER A 124 2.95 -9.31 14.43
N ARG A 125 1.82 -9.25 15.13
CA ARG A 125 1.27 -10.41 15.83
C ARG A 125 0.87 -11.50 14.84
N GLU A 126 1.02 -12.74 15.25
CA GLU A 126 0.58 -13.90 14.48
C GLU A 126 -0.95 -13.90 14.38
N GLU A 127 -1.46 -13.58 13.19
CA GLU A 127 -2.90 -13.44 12.90
C GLU A 127 -3.50 -14.72 12.28
N GLY A 128 -2.76 -15.83 12.23
CA GLY A 128 -3.21 -17.08 11.60
C GLY A 128 -3.29 -16.98 10.07
N LEU A 129 -2.38 -16.21 9.47
CA LEU A 129 -2.23 -16.17 8.01
C LEU A 129 -1.74 -17.52 7.47
N ASP A 130 -1.99 -17.73 6.19
CA ASP A 130 -1.49 -18.87 5.42
C ASP A 130 0.05 -18.94 5.49
N ASP A 131 0.59 -20.15 5.60
CA ASP A 131 2.03 -20.40 5.79
C ASP A 131 2.84 -19.91 4.59
N ASP A 132 2.24 -19.92 3.38
CA ASP A 132 2.82 -19.43 2.13
C ASP A 132 3.36 -17.99 2.24
N TYR A 133 2.69 -17.14 3.04
CA TYR A 133 3.13 -15.75 3.24
C TYR A 133 4.44 -15.66 4.02
N TYR A 134 4.61 -16.51 5.03
CA TYR A 134 5.84 -16.56 5.81
C TYR A 134 6.96 -17.25 5.04
N GLU A 135 6.63 -18.24 4.20
CA GLU A 135 7.59 -18.85 3.27
C GLU A 135 8.13 -17.81 2.28
N ALA A 136 7.26 -17.01 1.66
CA ALA A 136 7.67 -15.94 0.74
C ALA A 136 8.60 -14.92 1.42
N GLU A 137 8.32 -14.54 2.66
CA GLU A 137 9.21 -13.66 3.43
C GLU A 137 10.58 -14.32 3.68
N ALA A 138 10.59 -15.59 4.08
CA ALA A 138 11.81 -16.34 4.36
C ALA A 138 12.66 -16.54 3.10
N ASP A 139 12.05 -16.66 1.92
CA ASP A 139 12.77 -16.77 0.66
C ASP A 139 13.36 -15.44 0.20
N GLY A 140 12.64 -14.33 0.44
CA GLY A 140 13.20 -13.00 0.25
C GLY A 140 14.44 -12.76 1.11
N GLN A 141 14.43 -13.21 2.36
CA GLN A 141 15.62 -13.13 3.24
C GLN A 141 16.82 -13.95 2.71
N LYS A 142 16.59 -14.96 1.87
CA LYS A 142 17.64 -15.75 1.20
C LYS A 142 18.01 -15.19 -0.17
N GLY A 143 17.25 -14.25 -0.71
CA GLY A 143 17.36 -13.75 -2.08
C GLY A 143 16.91 -14.76 -3.14
N ASP A 144 15.88 -15.57 -2.83
CA ASP A 144 15.35 -16.62 -3.73
C ASP A 144 13.93 -16.26 -4.22
N CYS A 145 13.77 -15.06 -4.76
CA CYS A 145 12.47 -14.56 -5.25
C CYS A 145 12.16 -14.93 -6.71
N ASP A 146 13.13 -15.50 -7.44
CA ASP A 146 13.00 -15.84 -8.86
C ASP A 146 11.82 -16.77 -9.14
N LYS A 147 11.51 -17.67 -8.21
CA LYS A 147 10.39 -18.62 -8.34
C LYS A 147 9.01 -17.96 -8.42
N TYR A 148 8.86 -16.72 -7.95
CA TYR A 148 7.58 -15.99 -7.99
C TYR A 148 7.42 -15.13 -9.26
N LEU A 149 8.48 -15.01 -10.08
CA LEU A 149 8.47 -14.19 -11.29
C LEU A 149 7.56 -14.77 -12.39
N ASP A 150 7.48 -16.10 -12.47
CA ASP A 150 6.73 -16.81 -13.50
C ASP A 150 5.21 -16.60 -13.37
N ASP A 151 4.71 -16.56 -12.13
CA ASP A 151 3.29 -16.45 -11.83
C ASP A 151 2.80 -15.00 -11.66
N CYS A 152 3.72 -14.07 -11.38
CA CYS A 152 3.43 -12.65 -11.34
C CYS A 152 4.56 -11.86 -12.01
N PRO A 153 4.38 -11.32 -13.23
CA PRO A 153 5.43 -10.57 -13.92
C PRO A 153 5.60 -9.12 -13.44
N PHE A 154 4.74 -8.65 -12.53
CA PHE A 154 4.69 -7.26 -12.10
C PHE A 154 5.00 -7.13 -10.60
N SER A 155 6.01 -6.33 -10.28
CA SER A 155 6.29 -5.89 -8.91
C SER A 155 5.72 -4.50 -8.64
N LEU A 156 5.12 -4.28 -7.46
CA LEU A 156 4.80 -2.92 -7.02
C LEU A 156 6.06 -2.09 -6.81
N PHE A 157 7.17 -2.72 -6.44
CA PHE A 157 8.43 -2.04 -6.16
C PHE A 157 9.05 -1.47 -7.43
N ASP A 158 8.87 -2.09 -8.60
CA ASP A 158 9.33 -1.55 -9.89
C ASP A 158 8.71 -0.19 -10.25
N ILE A 159 7.51 0.13 -9.72
CA ILE A 159 6.88 1.44 -9.93
C ILE A 159 7.52 2.52 -9.05
N ILE A 160 7.86 2.16 -7.81
CA ILE A 160 8.21 3.13 -6.76
C ILE A 160 9.71 3.22 -6.49
N THR A 161 10.50 2.23 -6.89
CA THR A 161 11.95 2.21 -6.73
C THR A 161 12.66 2.27 -8.08
N ARG A 162 13.87 2.83 -8.05
CA ARG A 162 14.87 2.64 -9.11
C ARG A 162 16.07 1.97 -8.47
N LEU A 163 16.51 0.84 -9.01
CA LEU A 163 17.79 0.27 -8.66
C LEU A 163 18.89 1.25 -9.08
N VAL A 164 19.64 1.75 -8.10
CA VAL A 164 20.84 2.57 -8.34
C VAL A 164 22.03 1.62 -8.25
N GLU A 165 22.64 1.29 -9.38
CA GLU A 165 23.94 0.62 -9.39
C GLU A 165 25.01 1.57 -8.83
N ILE A 166 25.43 1.33 -7.59
CA ILE A 166 26.60 2.02 -7.03
C ILE A 166 27.83 1.31 -7.58
N ARG A 167 28.44 1.90 -8.63
CA ARG A 167 29.78 1.50 -9.07
C ARG A 167 30.78 1.84 -7.96
N HIS A 168 31.38 0.82 -7.38
CA HIS A 168 32.59 0.94 -6.56
C HIS A 168 33.82 1.18 -7.44
#